data_AF-A0A442W7K1-F1
#
_entry.id   AF-A0A442W7K1-F1
#
_cell.length_a   1.000
_cell.length_b   1.000
_cell.length_c   1.000
_cell.angle_alpha   90.00
_cell.angle_beta   90.00
_cell.angle_gamma   90.00
#
_symmetry.space_group_name_H-M   'P 1'
#
loop_
_entity.id
_entity.type
_entity.pdbx_description
1 polymer ?
#
loop_
_entity_poly.entity_id
_entity_poly.type
_entity_poly.pdbx_seq_one_letter_code
_entity_poly.pdbx_strand_id
1 'polypeptide(L)'
;MWPIEVQGHVLLATAVLEVGRLLFPDWSGDEPSLWFVPALDGSRPYFADGHDAIYAGCLLAQYRPELFAQICSRKASRLLPEDWFAAEEIYRTHIEAPRALATKKMMAIHRRMTAALANGELASATRTEGRFCLIPPAHWVDESVAYARFIESQMDPTRPDIQNWPTIYQTPPFASRPTLVPGNDWIFVTRASLQAFLAALGDGRHKDRRETRYYPDERIDAELKSIYDQIVAGTIEQPADRAALVDLMCTILEGVQKDTVKKRFAQTRPSWWKQGPKTTH
;
A
#
# COMPACT_ATOMS: atom_id res chain seq x y z
N MET A 1 -21.45 19.02 -5.15
CA MET A 1 -22.21 18.18 -6.11
C MET A 1 -22.01 16.74 -5.68
N TRP A 2 -23.08 15.95 -5.54
CA TRP A 2 -23.00 14.55 -5.07
C TRP A 2 -22.22 13.69 -6.09
N PRO A 3 -21.29 12.83 -5.66
CA PRO A 3 -20.58 11.91 -6.55
C PRO A 3 -21.49 10.73 -6.90
N ILE A 4 -22.38 10.92 -7.88
CA ILE A 4 -23.18 9.80 -8.41
C ILE A 4 -22.33 9.08 -9.45
N GLU A 5 -22.22 7.75 -9.34
CA GLU A 5 -21.68 6.93 -10.43
C GLU A 5 -22.52 7.18 -11.69
N VAL A 6 -21.85 7.50 -12.78
CA VAL A 6 -22.48 7.76 -14.07
C VAL A 6 -22.03 6.72 -15.07
N GLN A 7 -22.81 6.52 -16.14
CA GLN A 7 -22.49 5.53 -17.16
C GLN A 7 -21.04 5.66 -17.63
N GLY A 8 -20.26 4.59 -17.42
CA GLY A 8 -18.86 4.47 -17.81
C GLY A 8 -17.81 4.81 -16.75
N HIS A 9 -18.17 5.37 -15.58
CA HIS A 9 -17.22 5.72 -14.53
C HIS A 9 -17.66 5.18 -13.16
N VAL A 10 -16.72 4.63 -12.42
CA VAL A 10 -16.89 4.05 -11.08
C VAL A 10 -16.04 4.85 -10.11
N LEU A 11 -16.53 5.12 -8.90
CA LEU A 11 -15.71 5.82 -7.90
C LEU A 11 -14.48 4.97 -7.55
N LEU A 12 -13.35 5.62 -7.30
CA LEU A 12 -12.13 4.92 -6.89
C LEU A 12 -12.36 4.08 -5.62
N ALA A 13 -13.17 4.58 -4.69
CA ALA A 13 -13.60 3.85 -3.49
C ALA A 13 -14.34 2.55 -3.85
N THR A 14 -15.33 2.60 -4.75
CA THR A 14 -16.04 1.40 -5.23
C THR A 14 -15.07 0.43 -5.93
N ALA A 15 -14.15 0.95 -6.73
CA ALA A 15 -13.15 0.12 -7.40
C ALA A 15 -12.22 -0.61 -6.42
N VAL A 16 -11.82 0.06 -5.33
CA VAL A 16 -11.07 -0.57 -4.22
C VAL A 16 -11.85 -1.72 -3.61
N LEU A 17 -13.16 -1.55 -3.37
CA LEU A 17 -14.01 -2.61 -2.84
C LEU A 17 -14.14 -3.80 -3.81
N GLU A 18 -14.30 -3.54 -5.12
CA GLU A 18 -14.36 -4.59 -6.13
C GLU A 18 -13.05 -5.39 -6.22
N VAL A 19 -11.90 -4.69 -6.20
CA VAL A 19 -10.58 -5.33 -6.19
C VAL A 19 -10.35 -6.12 -4.89
N GLY A 20 -10.77 -5.57 -3.74
CA GLY A 20 -10.66 -6.24 -2.45
C GLY A 20 -11.41 -7.56 -2.40
N ARG A 21 -12.68 -7.58 -2.85
CA ARG A 21 -13.48 -8.81 -2.94
C ARG A 21 -12.87 -9.86 -3.86
N LEU A 22 -12.20 -9.44 -4.94
CA LEU A 22 -11.55 -10.35 -5.86
C LEU A 22 -10.27 -10.96 -5.26
N LEU A 23 -9.47 -10.17 -4.53
CA LEU A 23 -8.17 -10.60 -4.01
C LEU A 23 -8.26 -11.36 -2.68
N PHE A 24 -9.29 -11.11 -1.89
CA PHE A 24 -9.41 -11.65 -0.54
C PHE A 24 -10.77 -12.33 -0.36
N PRO A 25 -10.83 -13.67 -0.25
CA PRO A 25 -12.07 -14.39 -0.01
C PRO A 25 -12.78 -14.00 1.30
N ASP A 26 -12.01 -13.53 2.28
CA ASP A 26 -12.45 -13.07 3.59
C ASP A 26 -12.63 -11.54 3.65
N TRP A 27 -12.83 -10.88 2.50
CA TRP A 27 -13.06 -9.43 2.44
C TRP A 27 -14.38 -9.04 3.09
N SER A 28 -14.34 -8.28 4.18
CA SER A 28 -15.56 -7.85 4.87
C SER A 28 -16.18 -6.60 4.25
N GLY A 29 -15.36 -5.74 3.64
CA GLY A 29 -15.75 -4.41 3.19
C GLY A 29 -15.46 -3.31 4.22
N ASP A 30 -15.13 -3.68 5.45
CA ASP A 30 -14.77 -2.72 6.52
C ASP A 30 -13.28 -2.38 6.51
N GLU A 31 -12.46 -3.12 5.75
CA GLU A 31 -11.01 -2.92 5.69
C GLU A 31 -10.60 -1.48 5.37
N PRO A 32 -11.23 -0.75 4.43
CA PRO A 32 -10.96 0.67 4.22
C PRO A 32 -11.07 1.49 5.50
N SER A 33 -12.18 1.35 6.23
CA SER A 33 -12.46 2.07 7.47
C SER A 33 -11.50 1.68 8.58
N LEU A 34 -11.26 0.37 8.76
CA LEU A 34 -10.36 -0.17 9.78
C LEU A 34 -8.90 0.20 9.54
N TRP A 35 -8.46 0.30 8.29
CA TRP A 35 -7.08 0.65 7.99
C TRP A 35 -6.73 2.10 8.38
N PHE A 36 -7.70 3.00 8.35
CA PHE A 36 -7.50 4.42 8.70
C PHE A 36 -7.58 4.73 10.18
N VAL A 37 -8.01 3.80 11.03
CA VAL A 37 -8.06 4.08 12.46
C VAL A 37 -6.65 4.28 13.02
N PRO A 38 -6.42 5.30 13.87
CA PRO A 38 -5.11 5.57 14.43
C PRO A 38 -4.70 4.42 15.36
N ALA A 39 -3.39 4.14 15.40
CA ALA A 39 -2.85 3.22 16.38
C ALA A 39 -2.76 3.93 17.72
N LEU A 40 -3.37 3.35 18.75
CA LEU A 40 -3.17 3.81 20.12
C LEU A 40 -1.99 3.04 20.72
N ASP A 41 -0.87 3.73 20.94
CA ASP A 41 0.25 3.20 21.71
C ASP A 41 0.31 3.86 23.10
N GLY A 42 0.78 3.11 24.09
CA GLY A 42 0.94 3.58 25.47
C GLY A 42 2.04 4.62 25.65
N SER A 43 2.65 5.12 24.57
CA SER A 43 3.76 6.07 24.62
C SER A 43 3.31 7.54 24.76
N ARG A 44 2.01 7.83 24.56
CA ARG A 44 1.46 9.19 24.61
C ARG A 44 0.39 9.45 25.70
N PRO A 45 0.65 9.17 26.99
CA PRO A 45 -0.32 9.48 28.04
C PRO A 45 -0.41 10.97 28.39
N TYR A 46 0.44 11.86 27.84
CA TYR A 46 0.63 13.17 28.47
C TYR A 46 -0.37 14.26 28.12
N PHE A 47 -0.84 14.38 26.88
CA PHE A 47 -1.91 15.32 26.50
C PHE A 47 -2.45 14.89 25.14
N ALA A 48 -3.18 13.77 25.06
CA ALA A 48 -3.82 13.41 23.80
C ALA A 48 -4.88 14.48 23.49
N ASP A 49 -4.52 15.42 22.62
CA ASP A 49 -5.43 16.27 21.88
C ASP A 49 -5.43 15.85 20.40
N GLY A 50 -6.38 16.38 19.64
CA GLY A 50 -6.55 16.01 18.23
C GLY A 50 -7.16 14.63 18.00
N HIS A 51 -6.80 14.02 16.88
CA HIS A 51 -7.52 12.89 16.28
C HIS A 51 -7.47 11.61 17.13
N ASP A 52 -6.32 11.30 17.73
CA ASP A 52 -6.15 10.07 18.51
C ASP A 52 -7.00 10.09 19.80
N ALA A 53 -7.18 11.28 20.39
CA ALA A 53 -8.02 11.46 21.58
C ALA A 53 -9.52 11.31 21.26
N ILE A 54 -9.95 11.83 20.10
CA ILE A 54 -11.32 11.63 19.61
C ILE A 54 -11.58 10.14 19.41
N TYR A 55 -10.65 9.45 18.75
CA TYR A 55 -10.76 8.01 18.50
C TYR A 55 -10.78 7.19 19.80
N ALA A 56 -9.88 7.48 20.74
CA ALA A 56 -9.88 6.86 22.07
C ALA A 56 -11.21 7.10 22.80
N GLY A 57 -11.76 8.31 22.73
CA GLY A 57 -13.10 8.62 23.24
C GLY A 57 -14.21 7.80 22.59
N CYS A 58 -14.17 7.60 21.26
CA CYS A 58 -15.11 6.73 20.55
C CYS A 58 -15.03 5.27 21.02
N LEU A 59 -13.83 4.74 21.23
CA LEU A 59 -13.64 3.39 21.76
C LEU A 59 -14.24 3.25 23.17
N LEU A 60 -14.00 4.23 24.04
CA LEU A 60 -14.60 4.25 25.38
C LEU A 60 -16.13 4.35 25.32
N ALA A 61 -16.67 5.22 24.47
CA ALA A 61 -18.12 5.35 24.30
C ALA A 61 -18.77 4.03 23.84
N GLN A 62 -18.09 3.26 23.00
CA GLN A 62 -18.59 2.00 22.46
C GLN A 62 -18.45 0.81 23.43
N TYR A 63 -17.30 0.68 24.10
CA TYR A 63 -16.95 -0.52 24.87
C TYR A 63 -16.98 -0.33 26.39
N ARG A 64 -16.92 0.91 26.88
CA ARG A 64 -17.03 1.28 28.31
C ARG A 64 -17.88 2.56 28.49
N PRO A 65 -19.15 2.54 28.09
CA PRO A 65 -20.02 3.73 28.07
C PRO A 65 -20.17 4.40 29.43
N GLU A 66 -20.09 3.63 30.52
CA GLU A 66 -20.09 4.13 31.90
C GLU A 66 -18.88 5.00 32.22
N LEU A 67 -17.69 4.60 31.77
CA LEU A 67 -16.46 5.38 31.93
C LEU A 67 -16.52 6.64 31.05
N PHE A 68 -17.03 6.50 29.82
CA PHE A 68 -17.22 7.63 28.91
C PHE A 68 -18.18 8.69 29.46
N ALA A 69 -19.30 8.29 30.07
CA ALA A 69 -20.24 9.21 30.71
C ALA A 69 -19.58 10.02 31.85
N GLN A 70 -18.71 9.38 32.63
CA GLN A 70 -17.93 10.07 33.66
C GLN A 70 -16.98 11.09 33.04
N ILE A 71 -16.29 10.74 31.95
CA ILE A 71 -15.41 11.67 31.21
C ILE A 71 -16.19 12.90 30.74
N CYS A 72 -17.36 12.71 30.11
CA CYS A 72 -18.20 13.82 29.65
C CYS A 72 -18.70 14.73 30.79
N SER A 73 -18.86 14.19 32.00
CA SER A 73 -19.28 14.96 33.18
C SER A 73 -18.14 15.80 33.78
N ARG A 74 -16.89 15.40 33.55
CA ARG A 74 -15.72 16.20 33.93
C ARG A 74 -15.69 17.39 32.98
N LYS A 75 -15.72 18.63 33.48
CA LYS A 75 -15.56 19.86 32.66
C LYS A 75 -14.18 19.97 31.95
N ALA A 76 -13.42 18.88 31.88
CA ALA A 76 -12.13 18.78 31.22
C ALA A 76 -12.34 18.35 29.77
N SER A 77 -11.76 19.08 28.82
CA SER A 77 -11.84 18.77 27.39
C SER A 77 -10.79 17.75 26.92
N ARG A 78 -10.14 17.02 27.84
CA ARG A 78 -9.00 16.12 27.57
C ARG A 78 -9.19 14.81 28.33
N LEU A 79 -8.77 13.71 27.71
CA LEU A 79 -8.68 12.41 28.37
C LEU A 79 -7.59 12.44 29.45
N LEU A 80 -7.89 11.89 30.63
CA LEU A 80 -6.88 11.65 31.66
C LEU A 80 -6.05 10.41 31.28
N PRO A 81 -4.84 10.24 31.84
CA PRO A 81 -4.00 9.07 31.56
C PRO A 81 -4.72 7.73 31.76
N GLU A 82 -5.54 7.62 32.81
CA GLU A 82 -6.34 6.43 33.08
C GLU A 82 -7.39 6.14 31.99
N ASP A 83 -8.02 7.17 31.43
CA ASP A 83 -8.98 7.01 30.34
C ASP A 83 -8.24 6.55 29.06
N TRP A 84 -7.04 7.07 28.84
CA TRP A 84 -6.17 6.66 27.72
C TRP A 84 -5.76 5.19 27.81
N PHE A 85 -5.29 4.74 28.99
CA PHE A 85 -4.91 3.35 29.18
C PHE A 85 -6.11 2.40 29.01
N ALA A 86 -7.30 2.80 29.46
CA ALA A 86 -8.51 2.01 29.22
C ALA A 86 -8.85 1.92 27.72
N ALA A 87 -8.70 3.01 26.96
CA ALA A 87 -8.89 3.01 25.51
C ALA A 87 -7.83 2.17 24.77
N GLU A 88 -6.56 2.25 25.19
CA GLU A 88 -5.46 1.43 24.66
C GLU A 88 -5.72 -0.07 24.88
N GLU A 89 -6.17 -0.46 26.08
CA GLU A 89 -6.53 -1.84 26.37
C GLU A 89 -7.61 -2.34 25.41
N ILE A 90 -8.69 -1.56 25.22
CA ILE A 90 -9.76 -1.87 24.27
C ILE A 90 -9.21 -1.99 22.84
N TYR A 91 -8.34 -1.06 22.43
CA TYR A 91 -7.69 -1.09 21.12
C TYR A 91 -6.89 -2.38 20.91
N ARG A 92 -6.04 -2.76 21.87
CA ARG A 92 -5.23 -3.99 21.79
C ARG A 92 -6.10 -5.25 21.73
N THR A 93 -7.17 -5.29 22.52
CA THR A 93 -8.07 -6.45 22.57
C THR A 93 -8.93 -6.59 21.32
N HIS A 94 -9.49 -5.49 20.81
CA HIS A 94 -10.56 -5.55 19.80
C HIS A 94 -10.16 -5.05 18.42
N ILE A 95 -9.17 -4.17 18.30
CA ILE A 95 -8.91 -3.43 17.07
C ILE A 95 -7.54 -3.74 16.46
N GLU A 96 -6.50 -3.95 17.27
CA GLU A 96 -5.12 -4.04 16.80
C GLU A 96 -4.93 -5.11 15.71
N ALA A 97 -5.38 -6.35 15.97
CA ALA A 97 -5.26 -7.44 15.00
C ALA A 97 -6.11 -7.23 13.74
N PRO A 98 -7.42 -6.89 13.82
CA PRO A 98 -8.22 -6.55 12.64
C PRO A 98 -7.63 -5.40 11.81
N ARG A 99 -7.17 -4.33 12.46
CA ARG A 99 -6.50 -3.19 11.80
C ARG A 99 -5.22 -3.60 11.09
N ALA A 100 -4.38 -4.42 11.73
CA ALA A 100 -3.14 -4.90 11.12
C ALA A 100 -3.43 -5.75 9.87
N LEU A 101 -4.45 -6.61 9.92
CA LEU A 101 -4.89 -7.38 8.77
C LEU A 101 -5.45 -6.48 7.66
N ALA A 102 -6.34 -5.53 8.00
CA ALA A 102 -6.88 -4.55 7.07
C ALA A 102 -5.77 -3.74 6.39
N THR A 103 -4.76 -3.29 7.15
CA THR A 103 -3.57 -2.60 6.62
C THR A 103 -2.86 -3.44 5.58
N LYS A 104 -2.60 -4.73 5.87
CA LYS A 104 -1.93 -5.64 4.93
C LYS A 104 -2.73 -5.78 3.63
N LYS A 105 -4.05 -6.00 3.73
CA LYS A 105 -4.95 -6.14 2.58
C LYS A 105 -5.01 -4.86 1.75
N MET A 106 -5.21 -3.72 2.40
CA MET A 106 -5.31 -2.40 1.75
C MET A 106 -4.02 -2.01 1.04
N MET A 107 -2.85 -2.22 1.66
CA MET A 107 -1.56 -1.97 1.00
C MET A 107 -1.38 -2.83 -0.25
N ALA A 108 -1.84 -4.08 -0.24
CA ALA A 108 -1.77 -4.94 -1.41
C ALA A 108 -2.66 -4.44 -2.56
N ILE A 109 -3.88 -4.00 -2.24
CA ILE A 109 -4.82 -3.40 -3.21
C ILE A 109 -4.22 -2.12 -3.80
N HIS A 110 -3.79 -1.21 -2.94
CA HIS A 110 -3.23 0.08 -3.33
C HIS A 110 -2.01 -0.07 -4.24
N ARG A 111 -1.09 -0.97 -3.92
CA ARG A 111 0.08 -1.23 -4.76
C ARG A 111 -0.31 -1.72 -6.15
N ARG A 112 -1.26 -2.67 -6.26
CA ARG A 112 -1.71 -3.20 -7.55
C ARG A 112 -2.43 -2.15 -8.38
N MET A 113 -3.38 -1.43 -7.77
CA MET A 113 -4.13 -0.39 -8.45
C MET A 113 -3.23 0.78 -8.86
N THR A 114 -2.31 1.22 -8.01
CA THR A 114 -1.34 2.29 -8.33
C THR A 114 -0.48 1.90 -9.52
N ALA A 115 0.04 0.66 -9.55
CA ALA A 115 0.81 0.17 -10.68
C ALA A 115 0.00 0.15 -11.98
N ALA A 116 -1.25 -0.33 -11.94
CA ALA A 116 -2.14 -0.32 -13.10
C ALA A 116 -2.48 1.09 -13.58
N LEU A 117 -2.71 2.04 -12.67
CA LEU A 117 -2.93 3.45 -12.97
C LEU A 117 -1.69 4.11 -13.60
N ALA A 118 -0.50 3.82 -13.05
CA ALA A 118 0.77 4.34 -13.55
C ALA A 118 1.16 3.77 -14.92
N ASN A 119 0.75 2.54 -15.23
CA ASN A 119 0.94 1.92 -16.54
C ASN A 119 -0.15 2.28 -17.56
N GLY A 120 -1.23 2.96 -17.14
CA GLY A 120 -2.39 3.26 -17.99
C GLY A 120 -3.30 2.05 -18.26
N GLU A 121 -3.11 0.93 -17.56
CA GLU A 121 -3.99 -0.24 -17.59
C GLU A 121 -5.33 0.08 -16.92
N LEU A 122 -5.30 0.87 -15.84
CA LEU A 122 -6.47 1.46 -15.21
C LEU A 122 -6.53 2.94 -15.58
N ALA A 123 -7.62 3.39 -16.20
CA ALA A 123 -7.81 4.79 -16.56
C ALA A 123 -8.58 5.50 -15.45
N SER A 124 -8.03 6.62 -14.95
CA SER A 124 -8.67 7.44 -13.92
C SER A 124 -9.02 8.84 -14.40
N ALA A 125 -10.00 9.47 -13.77
CA ALA A 125 -10.49 10.79 -14.08
C ALA A 125 -10.94 11.53 -12.82
N THR A 126 -10.83 12.86 -12.81
CA THR A 126 -11.57 13.73 -11.89
C THR A 126 -12.82 14.27 -12.55
N ARG A 127 -13.78 14.72 -11.75
CA ARG A 127 -14.99 15.39 -12.25
C ARG A 127 -14.96 16.88 -11.90
N THR A 128 -14.79 17.72 -12.91
CA THR A 128 -14.75 19.19 -12.77
C THR A 128 -15.88 19.78 -13.61
N GLU A 129 -16.75 20.59 -12.98
CA GLU A 129 -17.89 21.24 -13.65
C GLU A 129 -18.79 20.25 -14.44
N GLY A 130 -18.93 19.03 -13.92
CA GLY A 130 -19.76 17.99 -14.56
C GLY A 130 -19.08 17.24 -15.71
N ARG A 131 -17.83 17.54 -16.05
CA ARG A 131 -17.05 16.85 -17.07
C ARG A 131 -15.97 15.97 -16.45
N PHE A 132 -15.71 14.82 -17.06
CA PHE A 132 -14.60 13.96 -16.67
C PHE A 132 -13.32 14.42 -17.35
N CYS A 133 -12.30 14.66 -16.54
CA CYS A 133 -10.96 15.01 -16.99
C CYS A 133 -10.03 13.86 -16.61
N LEU A 134 -9.45 13.18 -17.61
CA LEU A 134 -8.53 12.08 -17.37
C LEU A 134 -7.31 12.56 -16.58
N ILE A 135 -6.92 11.76 -15.59
CA ILE A 135 -5.68 11.94 -14.83
C ILE A 135 -4.58 11.19 -15.58
N PRO A 136 -3.51 11.86 -16.05
CA PRO A 136 -2.44 11.18 -16.77
C PRO A 136 -1.73 10.15 -15.88
N PRO A 137 -1.28 8.99 -16.44
CA PRO A 137 -0.58 7.95 -15.67
C PRO A 137 0.64 8.45 -14.89
N ALA A 138 1.35 9.46 -15.42
CA ALA A 138 2.50 10.08 -14.76
C ALA A 138 2.19 10.63 -13.35
N HIS A 139 0.93 10.97 -13.06
CA HIS A 139 0.53 11.45 -11.74
C HIS A 139 0.48 10.31 -10.69
N TRP A 140 0.48 9.05 -11.11
CA TRP A 140 0.40 7.87 -10.23
C TRP A 140 1.74 7.19 -9.97
N VAL A 141 2.81 7.65 -10.64
CA VAL A 141 4.16 7.05 -10.53
C VAL A 141 4.81 7.33 -9.18
N ASP A 142 4.50 8.47 -8.58
CA ASP A 142 5.04 8.87 -7.28
C ASP A 142 4.16 8.34 -6.13
N GLU A 143 4.69 7.38 -5.37
CA GLU A 143 4.00 6.76 -4.22
C GLU A 143 3.63 7.80 -3.14
N SER A 144 4.44 8.85 -2.96
CA SER A 144 4.19 9.91 -1.98
C SER A 144 2.95 10.76 -2.32
N VAL A 145 2.53 10.76 -3.59
CA VAL A 145 1.38 11.52 -4.09
C VAL A 145 0.20 10.59 -4.40
N ALA A 146 0.46 9.39 -4.91
CA ALA A 146 -0.57 8.39 -5.21
C ALA A 146 -1.31 7.92 -3.95
N TYR A 147 -0.58 7.70 -2.86
CA TYR A 147 -1.16 7.24 -1.59
C TYR A 147 -2.22 8.20 -1.07
N ALA A 148 -1.91 9.50 -1.03
CA ALA A 148 -2.83 10.56 -0.61
C ALA A 148 -4.17 10.53 -1.37
N ARG A 149 -4.13 10.24 -2.67
CA ARG A 149 -5.33 10.17 -3.52
C ARG A 149 -6.25 9.03 -3.15
N PHE A 150 -5.71 7.87 -2.78
CA PHE A 150 -6.56 6.81 -2.26
C PHE A 150 -7.16 7.14 -0.90
N ILE A 151 -6.46 7.89 -0.05
CA ILE A 151 -7.00 8.30 1.25
C ILE A 151 -8.12 9.33 1.08
N GLU A 152 -7.86 10.37 0.29
CA GLU A 152 -8.80 11.48 0.14
C GLU A 152 -10.01 11.15 -0.74
N SER A 153 -9.90 10.17 -1.65
CA SER A 153 -11.01 9.75 -2.51
C SER A 153 -11.76 8.50 -2.03
N GLN A 154 -11.43 7.96 -0.86
CA GLN A 154 -12.20 6.90 -0.24
C GLN A 154 -13.34 7.53 0.54
N MET A 155 -14.53 7.59 -0.04
CA MET A 155 -15.80 7.81 0.68
C MET A 155 -16.58 6.51 0.64
N ASP A 156 -17.33 6.18 1.69
CA ASP A 156 -18.33 5.11 1.66
C ASP A 156 -19.53 5.57 0.79
N PRO A 157 -19.79 4.96 -0.38
CA PRO A 157 -20.89 5.36 -1.25
C PRO A 157 -22.28 5.12 -0.64
N THR A 158 -22.39 4.33 0.44
CA THR A 158 -23.64 4.10 1.18
C THR A 158 -23.87 5.12 2.30
N ARG A 159 -22.82 5.84 2.71
CA ARG A 159 -22.81 6.90 3.74
C ARG A 159 -22.05 8.16 3.26
N PRO A 160 -22.45 8.77 2.13
CA PRO A 160 -21.70 9.88 1.53
C PRO A 160 -21.83 11.22 2.27
N ASP A 161 -22.75 11.28 3.24
CA ASP A 161 -22.87 12.36 4.23
C ASP A 161 -21.71 12.38 5.22
N ILE A 162 -21.06 11.22 5.42
CA ILE A 162 -19.78 11.14 6.12
C ILE A 162 -18.70 11.47 5.08
N GLN A 163 -18.21 12.72 5.07
CA GLN A 163 -16.84 12.93 4.61
C GLN A 163 -15.96 11.99 5.42
N ASN A 164 -15.22 11.09 4.76
CA ASN A 164 -14.24 10.25 5.44
C ASN A 164 -13.11 11.14 5.96
N TRP A 165 -13.39 11.74 7.13
CA TRP A 165 -12.53 12.28 8.16
C TRP A 165 -11.47 13.30 7.70
N PRO A 166 -10.96 14.16 8.61
CA PRO A 166 -10.07 15.23 8.20
C PRO A 166 -8.85 14.64 7.49
N THR A 167 -8.64 15.09 6.24
CA THR A 167 -7.43 14.85 5.42
C THR A 167 -6.23 14.78 6.35
N ILE A 168 -5.39 13.75 6.27
CA ILE A 168 -4.23 13.59 7.17
C ILE A 168 -3.34 14.87 7.24
N TYR A 169 -3.47 15.74 6.23
CA TYR A 169 -2.89 17.07 6.06
C TYR A 169 -3.55 18.22 6.83
N GLN A 170 -4.69 18.00 7.48
CA GLN A 170 -5.27 18.91 8.48
C GLN A 170 -4.59 18.75 9.85
N THR A 171 -3.72 17.73 10.01
CA THR A 171 -2.87 17.54 11.18
C THR A 171 -1.45 18.03 10.89
N PRO A 172 -0.90 19.02 11.63
CA PRO A 172 0.52 19.35 11.60
C PRO A 172 1.36 18.12 12.02
N PRO A 173 2.53 17.82 11.40
CA PRO A 173 3.45 18.77 10.77
C PRO A 173 3.67 18.55 9.26
N PHE A 174 2.69 18.05 8.50
CA PHE A 174 2.85 17.88 7.05
C PHE A 174 2.81 19.24 6.32
N ALA A 175 3.91 19.99 6.39
CA ALA A 175 4.06 21.36 5.87
C ALA A 175 4.06 21.47 4.34
N SER A 176 4.12 20.34 3.63
CA SER A 176 3.93 20.27 2.18
C SER A 176 2.59 19.61 1.88
N ARG A 177 1.59 20.40 1.47
CA ARG A 177 0.38 19.82 0.86
C ARG A 177 0.83 19.03 -0.36
N PRO A 178 0.48 17.74 -0.50
CA PRO A 178 0.79 16.98 -1.70
C PRO A 178 0.18 17.70 -2.91
N THR A 179 0.81 17.56 -4.08
CA THR A 179 0.27 18.11 -5.32
C THR A 179 -0.97 17.31 -5.75
N LEU A 180 -2.13 17.72 -5.25
CA LEU A 180 -3.43 17.19 -5.63
C LEU A 180 -3.80 17.66 -7.04
N VAL A 181 -4.48 16.82 -7.80
CA VAL A 181 -5.01 17.21 -9.13
C VAL A 181 -6.31 18.03 -8.95
N PRO A 182 -6.65 18.95 -9.86
CA PRO A 182 -7.95 19.63 -9.81
C PRO A 182 -9.11 18.62 -9.78
N GLY A 183 -9.99 18.73 -8.79
CA GLY A 183 -11.11 17.81 -8.57
C GLY A 183 -10.74 16.51 -7.83
N ASN A 184 -9.63 16.49 -7.07
CA ASN A 184 -9.18 15.35 -6.26
C ASN A 184 -10.23 14.84 -5.26
N ASP A 185 -11.18 15.71 -4.89
CA ASP A 185 -12.34 15.35 -4.08
C ASP A 185 -13.06 14.11 -4.63
N TRP A 186 -13.05 13.93 -5.97
CA TRP A 186 -13.74 12.83 -6.64
C TRP A 186 -12.87 12.21 -7.74
N ILE A 187 -12.17 11.12 -7.40
CA ILE A 187 -11.48 10.30 -8.39
C ILE A 187 -12.38 9.14 -8.82
N PHE A 188 -12.49 8.98 -10.12
CA PHE A 188 -13.19 7.89 -10.78
C PHE A 188 -12.20 7.06 -11.58
N VAL A 189 -12.55 5.81 -11.80
CA VAL A 189 -11.93 4.94 -12.79
C VAL A 189 -12.94 4.61 -13.88
N THR A 190 -12.48 4.42 -15.12
CA THR A 190 -13.40 4.01 -16.17
C THR A 190 -13.85 2.56 -15.93
N ARG A 191 -15.14 2.29 -16.11
CA ARG A 191 -15.73 0.96 -15.88
C ARG A 191 -15.08 -0.09 -16.80
N ALA A 192 -14.80 0.28 -18.05
CA ALA A 192 -14.16 -0.59 -19.02
C ALA A 192 -12.74 -1.00 -18.58
N SER A 193 -11.91 -0.05 -18.13
CA SER A 193 -10.57 -0.37 -17.63
C SER A 193 -10.60 -1.19 -16.34
N LEU A 194 -11.56 -0.90 -15.45
CA LEU A 194 -11.73 -1.66 -14.20
C LEU A 194 -12.09 -3.12 -14.48
N GLN A 195 -13.05 -3.37 -15.38
CA GLN A 195 -13.44 -4.73 -15.75
C GLN A 195 -12.28 -5.52 -16.38
N ALA A 196 -11.52 -4.89 -17.29
CA ALA A 196 -10.33 -5.53 -17.88
C ALA A 196 -9.27 -5.86 -16.83
N PHE A 197 -9.03 -4.94 -15.88
CA PHE A 197 -8.11 -5.14 -14.77
C PHE A 197 -8.55 -6.28 -13.84
N LEU A 198 -9.83 -6.31 -13.44
CA LEU A 198 -10.40 -7.37 -12.61
C LEU A 198 -10.31 -8.74 -13.30
N ALA A 199 -10.59 -8.82 -14.60
CA ALA A 199 -10.42 -10.05 -15.36
C ALA A 199 -8.95 -10.53 -15.37
N ALA A 200 -8.00 -9.61 -15.59
CA ALA A 200 -6.58 -9.94 -15.57
C ALA A 200 -6.08 -10.39 -14.19
N LEU A 201 -6.64 -9.83 -13.11
CA LEU A 201 -6.39 -10.27 -11.73
C LEU A 201 -6.95 -11.67 -11.47
N GLY A 202 -8.20 -11.93 -11.88
CA GLY A 202 -8.88 -13.23 -11.69
C GLY A 202 -8.21 -14.37 -12.46
N ASP A 203 -7.67 -14.09 -13.65
CA ASP A 203 -6.97 -15.05 -14.49
C ASP A 203 -5.52 -15.35 -14.02
N GLY A 204 -5.06 -14.74 -12.92
CA GLY A 204 -3.68 -14.89 -12.43
C GLY A 204 -2.62 -14.29 -13.37
N ARG A 205 -3.02 -13.47 -14.36
CA ARG A 205 -2.12 -12.84 -15.33
C ARG A 205 -1.44 -11.58 -14.81
N HIS A 206 -1.93 -11.02 -13.70
CA HIS A 206 -1.13 -10.09 -12.94
C HIS A 206 0.07 -10.84 -12.40
N LYS A 207 1.25 -10.56 -12.95
CA LYS A 207 2.52 -11.02 -12.40
C LYS A 207 2.61 -10.50 -10.97
N ASP A 208 2.17 -11.31 -10.02
CA ASP A 208 2.41 -11.06 -8.61
C ASP A 208 3.89 -10.77 -8.47
N ARG A 209 4.19 -9.61 -7.88
CA ARG A 209 5.55 -9.24 -7.51
C ARG A 209 6.00 -10.39 -6.61
N ARG A 210 6.82 -11.31 -7.16
CA ARG A 210 7.23 -12.55 -6.47
C ARG A 210 7.62 -12.17 -5.04
N GLU A 211 7.02 -12.86 -4.08
CA GLU A 211 7.24 -12.61 -2.66
C GLU A 211 8.75 -12.54 -2.40
N THR A 212 9.20 -11.40 -1.89
CA THR A 212 10.63 -11.14 -1.84
C THR A 212 11.20 -11.75 -0.57
N ARG A 213 12.02 -12.79 -0.71
CA ARG A 213 12.62 -13.54 0.39
C ARG A 213 13.99 -12.96 0.73
N TYR A 214 14.27 -12.85 2.02
CA TYR A 214 15.60 -12.49 2.49
C TYR A 214 16.55 -13.68 2.35
N TYR A 215 17.69 -13.44 1.72
CA TYR A 215 18.81 -14.36 1.66
C TYR A 215 20.03 -13.65 2.25
N PRO A 216 20.80 -14.27 3.16
CA PRO A 216 22.07 -13.72 3.62
C PRO A 216 23.02 -13.45 2.45
N ASP A 217 23.83 -12.39 2.55
CA ASP A 217 24.78 -11.99 1.50
C ASP A 217 25.74 -13.12 1.15
N GLU A 218 26.17 -13.91 2.14
CA GLU A 218 27.07 -15.07 1.95
C GLU A 218 26.44 -16.15 1.07
N ARG A 219 25.11 -16.33 1.19
CA ARG A 219 24.38 -17.29 0.36
C ARG A 219 24.28 -16.80 -1.08
N ILE A 220 24.02 -15.51 -1.28
CA ILE A 220 23.97 -14.90 -2.62
C ILE A 220 25.35 -14.99 -3.30
N ASP A 221 26.42 -14.71 -2.54
CA ASP A 221 27.79 -14.80 -3.04
C ASP A 221 28.20 -16.24 -3.39
N ALA A 222 27.80 -17.22 -2.57
CA ALA A 222 28.06 -18.63 -2.84
C ALA A 222 27.41 -19.09 -4.16
N GLU A 223 26.16 -18.69 -4.41
CA GLU A 223 25.47 -19.01 -5.67
C GLU A 223 26.08 -18.29 -6.86
N LEU A 224 26.44 -17.01 -6.72
CA LEU A 224 27.16 -16.28 -7.77
C LEU A 224 28.49 -16.95 -8.10
N LYS A 225 29.23 -17.40 -7.09
CA LYS A 225 30.48 -18.15 -7.28
C LYS A 225 30.24 -19.49 -8.00
N SER A 226 29.22 -20.23 -7.59
CA SER A 226 28.81 -21.48 -8.26
C SER A 226 28.52 -21.27 -9.74
N ILE A 227 27.81 -20.19 -10.10
CA ILE A 227 27.55 -19.81 -11.49
C ILE A 227 28.87 -19.51 -12.21
N TYR A 228 29.77 -18.74 -11.61
CA TYR A 228 31.07 -18.43 -12.22
C TYR A 228 31.90 -19.69 -12.48
N ASP A 229 31.93 -20.61 -11.53
CA ASP A 229 32.66 -21.87 -11.64
C ASP A 229 32.06 -22.76 -12.75
N GLN A 230 30.73 -22.81 -12.86
CA GLN A 230 30.02 -23.53 -13.94
C GLN A 230 30.28 -22.92 -15.33
N ILE A 231 30.40 -21.59 -15.43
CA ILE A 231 30.78 -20.90 -16.68
C ILE A 231 32.22 -21.26 -17.07
N VAL A 232 33.16 -21.22 -16.12
CA VAL A 232 34.57 -21.60 -16.37
C VAL A 232 34.68 -23.07 -16.76
N ALA A 233 33.89 -23.94 -16.15
CA ALA A 233 33.83 -25.36 -16.48
C ALA A 233 33.08 -25.64 -17.80
N GLY A 234 32.50 -24.63 -18.46
CA GLY A 234 31.74 -24.79 -19.70
C GLY A 234 30.43 -25.57 -19.52
N THR A 235 29.92 -25.68 -18.29
CA THR A 235 28.68 -26.40 -17.97
C THR A 235 27.44 -25.56 -18.27
N ILE A 236 27.57 -24.24 -18.15
CA ILE A 236 26.53 -23.28 -18.54
C ILE A 236 27.14 -22.19 -19.41
N GLU A 237 26.36 -21.67 -20.36
CA GLU A 237 26.77 -20.51 -21.15
C GLU A 237 26.83 -19.25 -20.27
N GLN A 238 27.80 -18.39 -20.53
CA GLN A 238 27.88 -17.10 -19.86
C GLN A 238 26.65 -16.25 -20.21
N PRO A 239 25.90 -15.73 -19.22
CA PRO A 239 24.80 -14.80 -19.48
C PRO A 239 25.26 -13.59 -20.30
N ALA A 240 24.49 -13.23 -21.32
CA ALA A 240 24.85 -12.18 -22.28
C ALA A 240 25.10 -10.82 -21.62
N ASP A 241 24.41 -10.53 -20.52
CA ASP A 241 24.58 -9.31 -19.76
C ASP A 241 24.27 -9.50 -18.26
N ARG A 242 24.37 -8.40 -17.52
CA ARG A 242 24.05 -8.35 -16.09
C ARG A 242 22.59 -8.66 -15.80
N ALA A 243 21.65 -8.26 -16.68
CA ALA A 243 20.23 -8.49 -16.46
C ALA A 243 19.90 -9.98 -16.57
N ALA A 244 20.45 -10.66 -17.58
CA ALA A 244 20.32 -12.11 -17.76
C ALA A 244 20.88 -12.89 -16.55
N LEU A 245 22.02 -12.47 -15.99
CA LEU A 245 22.54 -13.07 -14.77
C LEU A 245 21.60 -12.86 -13.56
N VAL A 246 21.05 -11.66 -13.40
CA VAL A 246 20.10 -11.37 -12.30
C VAL A 246 18.84 -12.23 -12.45
N ASP A 247 18.35 -12.44 -13.67
CA ASP A 247 17.18 -13.29 -13.90
C ASP A 247 17.48 -14.77 -13.66
N LEU A 248 18.68 -15.25 -13.99
CA LEU A 248 19.15 -16.59 -13.60
C LEU A 248 19.19 -16.74 -12.07
N MET A 249 19.76 -15.75 -11.37
CA MET A 249 19.78 -15.71 -9.91
C MET A 249 18.37 -15.71 -9.30
N CYS A 250 17.41 -15.01 -9.91
CA CYS A 250 16.00 -15.04 -9.49
C CYS A 250 15.28 -16.37 -9.77
N THR A 251 15.87 -17.23 -10.59
CA THR A 251 15.38 -18.59 -10.85
C THR A 251 15.96 -19.57 -9.82
N ILE A 252 17.24 -19.43 -9.46
CA ILE A 252 17.91 -20.28 -8.46
C ILE A 252 17.46 -19.93 -7.05
N LEU A 253 17.44 -18.64 -6.70
CA LEU A 253 16.98 -18.12 -5.41
C LEU A 253 15.60 -17.49 -5.58
N GLU A 254 14.57 -18.33 -5.49
CA GLU A 254 13.19 -17.90 -5.64
C GLU A 254 12.85 -16.75 -4.67
N GLY A 255 12.49 -15.59 -5.22
CA GLY A 255 12.13 -14.41 -4.43
C GLY A 255 13.31 -13.54 -4.00
N VAL A 256 14.54 -13.80 -4.44
CA VAL A 256 15.69 -12.92 -4.11
C VAL A 256 15.50 -11.49 -4.62
N GLN A 257 15.91 -10.50 -3.82
CA GLN A 257 15.89 -9.09 -4.21
C GLN A 257 16.88 -8.80 -5.34
N LYS A 258 16.37 -8.34 -6.50
CA LYS A 258 17.19 -8.01 -7.68
C LYS A 258 18.30 -7.00 -7.37
N ASP A 259 18.02 -6.00 -6.53
CA ASP A 259 19.00 -4.95 -6.22
C ASP A 259 20.13 -5.46 -5.32
N THR A 260 19.85 -6.41 -4.43
CA THR A 260 20.86 -7.10 -3.63
C THR A 260 21.77 -7.93 -4.54
N VAL A 261 21.20 -8.73 -5.45
CA VAL A 261 21.99 -9.50 -6.44
C VAL A 261 22.86 -8.57 -7.28
N LYS A 262 22.28 -7.47 -7.78
CA LYS A 262 23.01 -6.44 -8.54
C LYS A 262 24.19 -5.87 -7.76
N LYS A 263 24.03 -5.59 -6.47
CA LYS A 263 25.07 -5.06 -5.59
C LYS A 263 26.16 -6.10 -5.36
N ARG A 264 25.79 -7.34 -4.99
CA ARG A 264 26.74 -8.43 -4.78
C ARG A 264 27.54 -8.74 -6.04
N PHE A 265 26.88 -8.86 -7.19
CA PHE A 265 27.54 -9.03 -8.49
C PHE A 265 28.60 -7.96 -8.76
N ALA A 266 28.31 -6.67 -8.49
CA ALA A 266 29.29 -5.60 -8.70
C ALA A 266 30.54 -5.76 -7.83
N GLN A 267 30.42 -6.39 -6.66
CA GLN A 267 31.50 -6.62 -5.70
C GLN A 267 32.27 -7.92 -5.98
N THR A 268 31.57 -8.98 -6.39
CA THR A 268 32.14 -10.34 -6.51
C THR A 268 32.41 -10.77 -7.94
N ARG A 269 32.06 -9.96 -8.95
CA ARG A 269 32.29 -10.34 -10.35
C ARG A 269 33.77 -10.65 -10.62
N PRO A 270 34.08 -11.74 -11.32
CA PRO A 270 35.45 -12.04 -11.72
C PRO A 270 35.98 -11.01 -12.72
N SER A 271 37.30 -10.80 -12.72
CA SER A 271 37.98 -9.90 -13.66
C SER A 271 37.75 -10.29 -15.12
N TRP A 272 37.59 -11.59 -15.39
CA TRP A 272 37.35 -12.14 -16.73
C TRP A 272 35.92 -11.92 -17.25
N TRP A 273 34.96 -11.47 -16.43
CA TRP A 273 33.55 -11.40 -16.81
C TRP A 273 33.28 -10.62 -18.12
N LYS A 274 34.05 -9.57 -18.40
CA LYS A 274 33.90 -8.79 -19.65
C LYS A 274 34.60 -9.40 -20.86
N GLN A 275 35.64 -10.21 -20.63
CA GLN A 275 36.55 -10.70 -21.67
C GLN A 275 36.31 -12.19 -21.97
N GLY A 276 35.46 -12.85 -21.19
CA GLY A 276 35.31 -14.31 -21.18
C GLY A 276 36.39 -14.98 -20.31
N PRO A 277 36.10 -16.18 -19.76
CA PRO A 277 37.09 -16.93 -18.99
C PRO A 277 38.28 -17.31 -19.87
N LYS A 278 39.51 -17.20 -19.32
CA LYS A 278 40.71 -17.68 -20.00
C LYS A 278 40.73 -19.20 -19.95
N THR A 279 40.46 -19.87 -21.07
CA THR A 279 40.68 -21.31 -21.21
C THR A 279 42.17 -21.57 -21.29
N THR A 280 42.80 -21.91 -20.17
CA THR A 280 44.10 -22.58 -20.19
C THR A 280 43.87 -24.01 -20.69
N HIS A 281 44.24 -24.24 -21.95
CA HIS A 281 44.40 -25.59 -22.52
C HIS A 281 45.67 -26.25 -21.97
#